data_AF-A0A1F2TB40-F1
#
_entry.id   AF-A0A1F2TB40-F1
#
_cell.length_a   1.000
_cell.length_b   1.000
_cell.length_c   1.000
_cell.angle_alpha   90.00
_cell.angle_beta   90.00
_cell.angle_gamma   90.00
#
_symmetry.space_group_name_H-M   'P 1'
#
loop_
_entity.id
_entity.type
_entity.pdbx_description
1 polymer ?
#
loop_
_entity_poly.entity_id
_entity_poly.type
_entity_poly.pdbx_seq_one_letter_code
_entity_poly.pdbx_strand_id
1 'polypeptide(L)' 'MNGTPSPADLLARIKALYYKTSRATIDRDFDTAVDLLKAMPQDERPRATVYMEGLAEMRKEFKRGKGPRRGSE' A
#
# COMPACT_ATOMS: atom_id res chain seq x y z
N MET A 1 13.02 13.16 21.76
CA MET A 1 12.95 13.56 20.34
C MET A 1 11.71 12.92 19.75
N ASN A 2 10.60 13.64 19.58
CA ASN A 2 9.47 13.17 18.77
C ASN A 2 9.16 14.29 17.77
N GLY A 3 10.01 14.38 16.74
CA GLY A 3 9.69 15.17 15.56
C GLY A 3 8.54 14.49 14.83
N THR A 4 7.56 15.27 14.37
CA THR A 4 6.60 14.81 13.38
C THR A 4 7.35 14.08 12.25
N PRO A 5 6.93 12.86 11.86
CA PRO A 5 7.61 12.11 10.82
C PRO A 5 7.65 12.96 9.55
N SER A 6 8.83 13.08 8.96
CA SER A 6 9.01 13.87 7.75
C SER A 6 8.25 13.21 6.60
N PRO A 7 7.90 13.94 5.54
CA PRO A 7 7.30 13.35 4.34
C PRO A 7 8.13 12.18 3.77
N ALA A 8 9.47 12.29 3.83
CA ALA A 8 10.38 11.21 3.47
C ALA A 8 10.22 9.96 4.34
N ASP A 9 10.01 10.12 5.65
CA ASP A 9 9.77 9.01 6.58
C ASP A 9 8.43 8.33 6.29
N LEU A 10 7.38 9.12 6.05
CA LEU A 10 6.07 8.62 5.65
C LEU A 10 6.19 7.83 4.32
N LEU A 11 6.95 8.35 3.35
CA LEU A 11 7.15 7.69 2.06
C LEU A 11 7.91 6.37 2.24
N ALA A 12 8.97 6.37 3.03
CA ALA A 12 9.74 5.18 3.34
C ALA A 12 8.87 4.09 3.99
N ARG A 13 7.92 4.47 4.85
CA ARG A 13 6.95 3.54 5.45
C ARG A 13 5.98 2.98 4.41
N ILE A 14 5.44 3.80 3.50
CA ILE A 14 4.59 3.32 2.40
C ILE A 14 5.36 2.35 1.49
N LYS A 15 6.62 2.66 1.16
CA LYS A 15 7.49 1.73 0.40
C LYS A 15 7.71 0.41 1.14
N ALA A 16 7.97 0.47 2.44
CA ALA A 16 8.16 -0.74 3.24
C ALA A 16 6.91 -1.62 3.24
N LEU A 17 5.71 -1.03 3.31
CA LEU A 17 4.45 -1.75 3.16
C LEU A 17 4.33 -2.37 1.77
N TYR A 18 4.65 -1.63 0.70
CA TYR A 18 4.65 -2.16 -0.66
C TYR A 18 5.55 -3.39 -0.83
N TYR A 19 6.76 -3.40 -0.26
CA TYR A 19 7.68 -4.55 -0.40
C TYR A 19 7.40 -5.70 0.56
N LYS A 20 6.78 -5.44 1.73
CA LYS A 20 6.52 -6.48 2.75
C LYS A 20 5.10 -7.03 2.72
N THR A 21 4.18 -6.35 2.05
CA THR A 21 2.79 -6.77 2.03
C THR A 21 2.64 -8.18 1.51
N SER A 22 1.64 -8.87 2.03
CA SER A 22 1.34 -10.26 1.67
C SER A 22 -0.16 -10.43 1.55
N ARG A 23 -0.60 -11.53 0.93
CA ARG A 23 -2.02 -11.87 0.82
C ARG A 23 -2.76 -11.88 2.17
N ALA A 24 -2.08 -12.19 3.26
CA ALA A 24 -2.68 -12.20 4.60
C ALA A 24 -2.80 -10.81 5.22
N THR A 25 -1.92 -9.87 4.85
CA THR A 25 -1.79 -8.56 5.49
C THR A 25 -2.24 -7.40 4.59
N ILE A 26 -2.45 -7.64 3.30
CA ILE A 26 -2.68 -6.60 2.28
C ILE A 26 -3.82 -5.63 2.62
N ASP A 27 -4.92 -6.09 3.21
CA ASP A 27 -6.02 -5.19 3.60
C ASP A 27 -5.59 -4.23 4.73
N ARG A 28 -4.84 -4.72 5.73
CA ARG A 28 -4.31 -3.91 6.83
C ARG A 28 -3.17 -2.99 6.37
N ASP A 29 -2.29 -3.50 5.53
CA ASP A 29 -1.16 -2.75 5.00
C ASP A 29 -1.65 -1.62 4.09
N PHE A 30 -2.67 -1.88 3.26
CA PHE A 30 -3.31 -0.87 2.44
C PHE A 30 -3.97 0.23 3.26
N ASP A 31 -4.72 -0.14 4.31
CA ASP A 31 -5.36 0.83 5.21
C ASP A 31 -4.32 1.72 5.91
N THR A 32 -3.24 1.10 6.41
CA THR A 32 -2.11 1.82 7.01
C THR A 32 -1.46 2.79 6.01
N ALA A 33 -1.28 2.36 4.75
CA ALA A 33 -0.69 3.19 3.71
C ALA A 33 -1.59 4.39 3.36
N VAL A 34 -2.93 4.21 3.39
CA VAL A 34 -3.90 5.30 3.21
C VAL A 34 -3.77 6.34 4.32
N ASP A 35 -3.64 5.94 5.58
CA ASP A 35 -3.46 6.91 6.68
C ASP A 35 -2.11 7.63 6.62
N LEU A 36 -1.04 6.95 6.22
CA LEU A 36 0.26 7.58 5.98
C LEU A 36 0.17 8.61 4.84
N LEU A 37 -0.57 8.31 3.77
CA LEU A 37 -0.78 9.23 2.65
C LEU A 37 -1.58 10.48 3.05
N LYS A 38 -2.61 10.33 3.90
CA LYS A 38 -3.38 11.47 4.43
C LYS A 38 -2.49 12.42 5.24
N ALA A 39 -1.55 11.88 6.01
CA ALA A 39 -0.62 12.65 6.82
C ALA A 39 0.47 13.37 6.00
N MET A 40 0.63 13.02 4.71
CA MET A 40 1.60 13.69 3.84
C MET A 40 1.12 15.06 3.35
N PRO A 41 2.04 16.04 3.20
CA PRO A 41 1.80 17.29 2.47
C PRO A 41 1.46 17.03 1.01
N GLN A 42 0.65 17.90 0.39
CA GLN A 42 0.18 17.73 -0.99
C GLN A 42 1.32 17.62 -2.01
N ASP A 43 2.44 18.31 -1.80
CA ASP A 43 3.59 18.32 -2.70
C ASP A 43 4.29 16.94 -2.81
N GLU A 44 4.28 16.17 -1.72
CA GLU A 44 4.96 14.87 -1.63
C GLU A 44 4.03 13.67 -1.91
N ARG A 45 2.70 13.89 -1.88
CA ARG A 45 1.69 12.85 -2.18
C ARG A 45 1.86 12.19 -3.56
N PRO A 46 2.20 12.88 -4.67
CA PRO A 46 2.32 12.25 -5.98
C PRO A 46 3.30 11.07 -6.01
N ARG A 47 4.42 11.18 -5.27
CA ARG A 47 5.42 10.11 -5.17
C ARG A 47 4.88 8.90 -4.40
N ALA A 48 4.09 9.13 -3.36
CA ALA A 48 3.46 8.08 -2.59
C ALA A 48 2.33 7.38 -3.36
N THR A 49 1.57 8.12 -4.19
CA THR A 49 0.48 7.59 -5.01
C THR A 49 0.93 6.43 -5.90
N VAL A 50 2.13 6.50 -6.49
CA VAL A 50 2.69 5.41 -7.31
C VAL A 50 2.75 4.08 -6.54
N TYR A 51 3.16 4.12 -5.27
CA TYR A 51 3.20 2.94 -4.42
C TYR A 51 1.80 2.50 -3.97
N MET A 52 0.88 3.45 -3.80
CA MET A 52 -0.53 3.17 -3.45
C MET A 52 -1.25 2.46 -4.59
N GLU A 53 -0.98 2.83 -5.84
CA GLU A 53 -1.53 2.15 -7.02
C GLU A 53 -1.07 0.69 -7.06
N GLY A 54 0.23 0.44 -6.88
CA GLY A 54 0.75 -0.94 -6.83
C GLY A 54 0.20 -1.76 -5.64
N LEU A 55 0.02 -1.14 -4.47
CA LEU A 55 -0.65 -1.78 -3.33
C LEU A 55 -2.12 -2.11 -3.65
N ALA A 56 -2.84 -1.23 -4.35
CA ALA A 56 -4.22 -1.48 -4.77
C ALA A 56 -4.32 -2.62 -5.80
N GLU A 57 -3.37 -2.70 -6.73
CA GLU A 57 -3.29 -3.80 -7.69
C GLU A 57 -3.03 -5.13 -6.99
N MET A 58 -2.00 -5.22 -6.14
CA MET A 58 -1.72 -6.42 -5.35
C MET A 58 -2.94 -6.86 -4.51
N ARG A 59 -3.63 -5.91 -3.88
CA ARG A 59 -4.87 -6.17 -3.15
C ARG A 59 -5.95 -6.81 -4.03
N LYS A 60 -6.13 -6.28 -5.24
CA LYS A 60 -7.08 -6.83 -6.22
C LYS A 60 -6.68 -8.23 -6.66
N GLU A 61 -5.40 -8.47 -6.95
CA GLU A 61 -4.88 -9.78 -7.33
C GLU A 61 -5.04 -10.82 -6.22
N PHE A 62 -4.65 -10.47 -5.00
CA PHE A 62 -4.76 -11.34 -3.82
C PHE A 62 -6.22 -11.69 -3.47
N LYS A 63 -7.15 -10.77 -3.73
CA LYS A 63 -8.59 -11.02 -3.64
C LYS A 63 -9.09 -11.90 -4.79
N ARG A 64 -8.65 -11.66 -6.03
CA ARG A 64 -9.01 -12.47 -7.21
C ARG A 64 -8.52 -13.90 -7.14
N GLY A 65 -7.37 -14.17 -6.50
CA GLY A 65 -6.89 -15.53 -6.24
C GLY A 65 -7.77 -16.34 -5.25
N LYS A 66 -8.90 -15.80 -4.80
CA LYS A 66 -9.90 -16.42 -3.90
C LYS A 66 -11.23 -16.58 -4.66
N GLY A 67 -11.19 -17.17 -5.86
CA GLY A 67 -12.36 -17.56 -6.68
C GLY A 67 -11.94 -18.71 -7.62
N PRO A 68 -12.82 -19.70 -7.89
CA PRO A 68 -12.42 -21.09 -8.10
C PRO A 68 -11.71 -21.34 -9.44
N ARG A 69 -10.82 -22.33 -9.47
CA ARG A 69 -10.36 -22.96 -10.71
C ARG A 69 -11.57 -23.37 -11.56
N ARG A 70 -11.74 -22.83 -12.78
CA ARG A 70 -12.28 -23.60 -13.90
C ARG A 70 -12.03 -22.93 -15.26
N GLY A 71 -11.32 -23.68 -16.09
CA GLY A 71 -11.00 -23.44 -17.48
C GLY A 71 -10.21 -24.65 -17.98
N SER A 72 -10.73 -25.84 -17.67
CA SER A 72 -10.45 -27.07 -18.40
C SER A 72 -11.52 -27.11 -19.49
N GLU A 73 -11.13 -26.86 -20.73
CA GLU A 73 -11.71 -27.45 -21.94
C GLU A 73 -10.69 -27.34 -23.07
#